data_AF-A0A432I4H6-F1
#
_entry.id   AF-A0A432I4H6-F1
#
_cell.length_a   1.000
_cell.length_b   1.000
_cell.length_c   1.000
_cell.angle_alpha   90.00
_cell.angle_beta   90.00
_cell.angle_gamma   90.00
#
_symmetry.space_group_name_H-M   'P 1'
#
loop_
_entity.id
_entity.type
_entity.pdbx_description
1 polymer ?
#
loop_
_entity_poly.entity_id
_entity_poly.type
_entity_poly.pdbx_seq_one_letter_code
_entity_poly.pdbx_strand_id
1 'polypeptide(L)' 'MSQDVLQVNQGSLYLALHRLEQQGWIRATWGKSENNRQAKFYELTARGRRQLQDETAHWVRLSAAVAGIVEA' A
#
# COMPACT_ATOMS: atom_id res chain seq x y z
N MET A 1 -7.08 8.19 -8.95
CA MET A 1 -7.39 8.88 -7.67
C MET A 1 -8.69 8.28 -7.17
N SER A 2 -8.70 7.54 -6.06
CA SER A 2 -9.95 7.05 -5.46
C SER A 2 -10.82 8.25 -5.14
N GLN A 3 -12.08 8.27 -5.56
CA GLN A 3 -13.02 9.38 -5.38
C GLN A 3 -13.43 9.56 -3.89
N ASP A 4 -12.48 9.79 -2.99
CA ASP A 4 -12.60 9.80 -1.53
C ASP A 4 -13.21 8.54 -0.88
N VAL A 5 -13.47 7.50 -1.66
CA VAL A 5 -14.06 6.23 -1.18
C VAL A 5 -13.18 5.50 -0.15
N LEU A 6 -11.85 5.70 -0.23
CA LEU A 6 -10.87 5.09 0.67
C LEU A 6 -10.30 6.13 1.62
N GLN A 7 -11.00 6.37 2.73
CA GLN A 7 -10.49 7.18 3.83
C GLN A 7 -9.59 6.34 4.73
N VAL A 8 -8.28 6.54 4.61
CA VAL A 8 -7.30 5.91 5.49
C VAL A 8 -7.00 6.84 6.65
N ASN A 9 -7.41 6.46 7.86
CA ASN A 9 -7.01 7.21 9.05
C ASN A 9 -5.50 7.05 9.31
N GLN A 10 -4.88 8.04 9.96
CA GLN A 10 -3.42 8.05 10.19
C GLN A 10 -2.92 6.84 11.01
N GLY A 11 -3.70 6.36 11.97
CA GLY A 11 -3.33 5.21 12.81
C GLY A 11 -3.27 3.90 12.01
N SER A 12 -4.27 3.65 11.18
CA SER A 12 -4.36 2.50 10.27
C SER A 12 -3.25 2.55 9.22
N LEU A 13 -2.94 3.74 8.68
CA LEU A 13 -1.83 3.91 7.74
C LEU A 13 -0.50 3.53 8.38
N TYR A 14 -0.22 4.04 9.58
CA TYR A 14 1.03 3.75 10.27
C TYR A 14 1.18 2.27 10.60
N LEU A 15 0.09 1.63 11.07
CA LEU A 15 0.08 0.20 11.34
C LEU A 15 0.31 -0.64 10.07
N ALA A 16 -0.29 -0.23 8.95
CA ALA A 16 -0.07 -0.89 7.66
C ALA A 16 1.40 -0.76 7.21
N LEU A 17 1.97 0.45 7.26
CA LEU A 17 3.38 0.68 6.92
C LEU A 17 4.32 -0.15 7.80
N HIS A 18 4.05 -0.22 9.11
CA HIS A 18 4.85 -1.02 10.02
C HIS A 18 4.82 -2.52 9.67
N ARG A 19 3.65 -3.06 9.33
CA ARG A 19 3.51 -4.46 8.89
C ARG A 19 4.27 -4.73 7.60
N LEU A 20 4.15 -3.84 6.62
CA LEU A 20 4.87 -3.94 5.34
C LEU A 20 6.39 -3.87 5.54
N GLU A 21 6.87 -3.05 6.48
CA GLU A 21 8.28 -2.94 6.85
C GLU A 21 8.77 -4.20 7.55
N GLN A 22 8.01 -4.74 8.51
CA GLN A 22 8.30 -6.01 9.19
C GLN A 22 8.36 -7.21 8.23
N GLN A 23 7.51 -7.23 7.20
CA GLN A 23 7.53 -8.25 6.13
C GLN A 23 8.70 -8.07 5.14
N GLY A 24 9.44 -6.95 5.24
CA GLY A 24 10.52 -6.59 4.33
C GLY A 24 10.04 -6.22 2.93
N TRP A 25 8.76 -5.86 2.78
CA TRP A 25 8.19 -5.42 1.50
C TRP A 25 8.49 -3.95 1.23
N ILE A 26 8.59 -3.14 2.28
CA ILE A 26 9.09 -1.77 2.17
C ILE A 26 10.34 -1.58 3.04
N ARG A 27 11.16 -0.59 2.68
CA ARG A 27 12.24 -0.06 3.50
C ARG A 27 11.94 1.39 3.79
N ALA A 28 12.34 1.85 4.96
CA ALA A 28 12.26 3.24 5.32
C ALA A 28 13.61 3.94 5.44
N THR A 29 13.64 5.21 5.06
CA THR A 29 14.80 6.09 5.19
C THR A 29 14.38 7.41 5.82
N TRP A 30 15.20 7.94 6.72
CA TRP A 30 15.00 9.29 7.24
C TRP A 30 15.56 10.30 6.23
N GLY A 31 14.75 11.29 5.88
CA GLY A 31 15.14 12.38 4.99
C GLY A 31 14.60 13.71 5.48
N LYS A 32 15.09 14.79 4.87
CA LYS A 32 14.51 16.12 5.04
C LYS A 32 13.36 16.26 4.05
N SER A 33 12.17 16.64 4.55
CA SER A 33 11.08 17.07 3.69
C SER A 33 11.36 18.44 3.09
N GLU A 34 10.54 18.85 2.11
CA GLU A 34 10.65 20.17 1.47
C GLU A 34 10.60 21.33 2.47
N ASN A 35 9.94 21.16 3.62
CA ASN A 35 9.89 22.16 4.69
C ASN A 35 10.96 21.94 5.78
N ASN A 36 12.08 21.28 5.43
CA ASN A 36 13.23 21.00 6.28
C ASN A 36 12.90 20.23 7.58
N ARG A 37 11.75 19.54 7.64
CA ARG A 37 11.35 18.66 8.75
C ARG A 37 11.85 17.25 8.48
N GLN A 38 12.24 16.51 9.52
CA GLN A 38 12.55 15.10 9.38
C GLN A 38 11.28 14.32 9.03
N ALA A 39 11.34 13.55 7.95
CA ALA A 39 10.28 12.66 7.51
C ALA A 39 10.85 11.27 7.23
N LYS A 40 10.02 10.25 7.46
CA LYS A 40 10.33 8.86 7.13
C LYS A 40 9.76 8.58 5.73
N PHE A 41 10.65 8.38 4.76
CA PHE A 41 10.32 8.02 3.39
C PHE A 41 10.31 6.51 3.25
N TYR A 42 9.34 5.96 2.52
CA TYR A 42 9.18 4.52 2.34
C TYR A 42 9.29 4.16 0.87
N GLU A 43 10.03 3.08 0.59
CA GLU A 43 10.24 2.58 -0.76
C GLU A 43 10.00 1.07 -0.81
N LEU A 44 9.44 0.59 -1.92
CA LEU A 44 9.30 -0.84 -2.16
C LEU A 44 10.67 -1.51 -2.33
N THR A 45 10.87 -2.62 -1.63
CA THR A 45 12.01 -3.50 -1.87
C THR A 45 11.78 -4.34 -3.13
N ALA A 46 12.80 -5.06 -3.60
CA ALA A 46 12.63 -6.02 -4.69
C ALA A 46 11.59 -7.11 -4.34
N ARG A 47 11.54 -7.54 -3.07
CA ARG A 47 10.53 -8.47 -2.57
C ARG A 47 9.14 -7.84 -2.57
N GLY A 48 9.02 -6.60 -2.09
CA GLY A 48 7.75 -5.89 -2.07
C GLY A 48 7.18 -5.64 -3.46
N ARG A 49 8.03 -5.36 -4.46
CA ARG A 49 7.58 -5.23 -5.86
C ARG A 49 6.98 -6.52 -6.40
N ARG A 50 7.57 -7.68 -6.12
CA ARG A 50 7.02 -8.99 -6.53
C ARG A 50 5.69 -9.26 -5.83
N GLN A 51 5.65 -9.08 -4.51
CA GLN A 51 4.41 -9.28 -3.76
C GLN A 51 3.29 -8.36 -4.25
N LEU A 52 3.60 -7.09 -4.54
CA LEU A 52 2.62 -6.14 -5.06
C LEU A 52 2.02 -6.63 -6.38
N GLN A 53 2.83 -7.21 -7.29
CA GLN A 53 2.33 -7.79 -8.53
C GLN A 53 1.38 -8.96 -8.26
N ASP A 54 1.77 -9.87 -7.37
CA ASP A 54 0.96 -11.05 -7.02
C ASP A 54 -0.38 -10.66 -6.39
N GLU A 55 -0.36 -9.75 -5.41
CA GLU A 55 -1.57 -9.26 -4.75
C GLU A 55 -2.46 -8.46 -5.69
N THR A 56 -1.89 -7.64 -6.56
CA THR A 56 -2.68 -6.90 -7.56
C THR A 56 -3.37 -7.86 -8.52
N ALA A 57 -2.66 -8.89 -9.00
CA ALA A 57 -3.24 -9.90 -9.88
C ALA A 57 -4.35 -10.70 -9.17
N HIS A 58 -4.15 -11.03 -7.90
CA HIS A 58 -5.17 -11.69 -7.08
C HIS A 58 -6.41 -10.81 -6.90
N TRP A 59 -6.21 -9.54 -6.52
CA TRP A 59 -7.28 -8.57 -6.32
C TRP A 59 -8.13 -8.38 -7.57
N VAL A 60 -7.50 -8.20 -8.74
CA VAL A 60 -8.23 -8.02 -10.01
C VAL A 60 -9.11 -9.22 -10.32
N ARG A 61 -8.62 -10.45 -10.11
CA ARG A 61 -9.42 -11.66 -10.34
C ARG A 61 -10.61 -11.72 -9.38
N LEU A 62 -10.39 -11.43 -8.10
CA LEU A 62 -11.42 -11.50 -7.08
C LEU A 62 -12.49 -10.42 -7.28
N SER A 63 -12.08 -9.17 -7.56
CA SER A 63 -13.01 -8.07 -7.79
C SER A 63 -13.85 -8.29 -9.05
N ALA A 64 -13.26 -8.84 -10.12
CA ALA A 64 -14.00 -9.19 -11.33
C ALA A 64 -15.04 -10.29 -11.08
N ALA A 65 -14.71 -11.32 -10.30
CA ALA A 65 -15.65 -12.37 -9.94
C ALA A 65 -16.82 -11.82 -9.11
N VAL A 66 -16.55 -10.96 -8.13
CA VAL A 66 -17.59 -10.32 -7.30
C VAL A 66 -18.47 -9.40 -8.16
N ALA A 67 -17.88 -8.58 -9.03
CA ALA A 67 -18.63 -7.73 -9.94
C ALA A 67 -19.58 -8.54 -10.84
N GLY A 68 -19.10 -9.66 -11.40
CA GLY A 68 -19.92 -10.56 -12.22
C GLY A 68 -21.08 -11.21 -11.47
N ILE A 69 -21.00 -11.38 -10.14
CA ILE A 69 -22.12 -11.87 -9.32
C ILE A 69 -23.16 -10.76 -9.08
N VAL A 70 -22.71 -9.52 -8.87
CA VAL A 70 -23.59 -8.39 -8.54
C VAL A 70 -24.33 -7.86 -9.77
N GLU A 71 -23.75 -7.99 -10.96
CA GLU A 71 -24.34 -7.54 -12.23
C GLU A 71 -25.30 -8.57 -12.89
N ALA A 72 -25.39 -9.79 -12.34
CA ALA A 72 -26.27 -10.87 -12.81
C ALA A 72 -27.65 -10.82 -12.12
#